data_AF-H1W4X4-F1
#
_entry.id   AF-H1W4X4-F1
#
_cell.length_a   1.000
_cell.length_b   1.000
_cell.length_c   1.000
_cell.angle_alpha   90.00
_cell.angle_beta   90.00
_cell.angle_gamma   90.00
#
_symmetry.space_group_name_H-M   'P 1'
#
loop_
_entity.id
_entity.type
_entity.pdbx_description
1 polymer ?
#
loop_
_entity_poly.entity_id
_entity_poly.type
_entity_poly.pdbx_seq_one_letter_code
_entity_poly.pdbx_strand_id
1 'polypeptide(L)'
;MQQQSRLQKIHGEDHEPVPKFTRDTVRSVKASWEFFLAWIRITWFDILVNSAIGGASLGIYNAPLAATRNFPVTFNGSGDIVYPQFAYPDRGWIIDTWLSALLSLLIPIVVILLAQFRVKNIWDLNNGIIGLIFSVSLGTLMQVVIKQLIGGFRPYFLAVCMPDISRAAANNKTGLNAVGFQQIMYSVDICTQPDSAKLKNAMTSFPSGHSTAAFAAYVYLFLYLNAKLKVLITGMT
;
A
#
# COMPACT_ATOMS: atom_id res chain seq x y z
N MET A 1 4.08 -33.54 17.69
CA MET A 1 2.84 -34.34 17.77
C MET A 1 1.85 -33.73 18.78
N GLN A 2 1.38 -32.49 18.61
CA GLN A 2 0.23 -31.97 19.38
C GLN A 2 -0.29 -30.60 18.89
N GLN A 3 -0.41 -30.42 17.57
CA GLN A 3 -1.06 -29.23 16.99
C GLN A 3 -2.15 -29.61 15.98
N GLN A 4 -2.74 -30.80 16.14
CA GLN A 4 -3.94 -31.21 15.40
C GLN A 4 -5.22 -31.02 16.23
N SER A 5 -5.13 -30.81 17.55
CA SER A 5 -6.31 -30.91 18.45
C SER A 5 -7.17 -29.65 18.59
N ARG A 6 -6.76 -28.47 18.09
CA ARG A 6 -7.58 -27.24 18.19
C ARG A 6 -8.31 -26.87 16.90
N LEU A 7 -7.82 -27.26 15.73
CA LEU A 7 -8.50 -27.02 14.45
C LEU A 7 -9.61 -28.05 14.20
N GLN A 8 -9.44 -29.30 14.65
CA GLN A 8 -10.47 -30.34 14.54
C GLN A 8 -11.68 -30.13 15.47
N LYS A 9 -11.55 -29.27 16.50
CA LYS A 9 -12.60 -29.13 17.53
C LYS A 9 -13.59 -27.99 17.25
N ILE A 10 -13.37 -27.17 16.22
CA ILE A 10 -14.20 -25.99 15.93
C ILE A 10 -14.99 -26.17 14.61
N HIS A 11 -14.65 -27.13 13.75
CA HIS A 11 -15.36 -27.44 12.50
C HIS A 11 -15.54 -28.96 12.40
N GLY A 12 -16.77 -29.41 12.15
CA GLY A 12 -17.21 -30.81 12.20
C GLY A 12 -16.45 -31.79 11.29
N GLU A 13 -16.70 -33.08 11.52
CA GLU A 13 -16.02 -34.27 10.99
C GLU A 13 -16.06 -34.49 9.46
N ASP A 14 -16.41 -33.47 8.66
CA ASP A 14 -16.71 -33.63 7.24
C ASP A 14 -15.59 -33.08 6.32
N HIS A 15 -14.50 -32.56 6.89
CA HIS A 15 -13.39 -32.04 6.09
C HIS A 15 -12.38 -33.12 5.72
N GLU A 16 -12.28 -33.39 4.41
CA GLU A 16 -11.17 -34.14 3.82
C GLU A 16 -9.82 -33.66 4.40
N PRO A 17 -8.92 -34.59 4.75
CA PRO A 17 -7.63 -34.24 5.33
C PRO A 17 -6.86 -33.34 4.36
N VAL A 18 -6.31 -32.24 4.89
CA VAL A 18 -5.54 -31.27 4.11
C VAL A 18 -4.46 -32.00 3.30
N PRO A 19 -4.37 -31.78 1.97
CA PRO A 19 -3.47 -32.56 1.13
C PRO A 19 -2.02 -32.36 1.57
N LYS A 20 -1.28 -33.45 1.69
CA LYS A 20 0.14 -33.42 2.07
C LYS A 20 0.99 -33.29 0.82
N PHE A 21 1.89 -32.33 0.82
CA PHE A 21 2.90 -32.22 -0.22
C PHE A 21 3.98 -33.28 0.02
N THR A 22 4.07 -34.27 -0.86
CA THR A 22 5.02 -35.40 -0.76
C THR A 22 6.02 -35.39 -1.92
N ARG A 23 7.02 -36.29 -1.88
CA ARG A 23 7.96 -36.46 -2.99
C ARG A 23 7.26 -36.88 -4.29
N ASP A 24 6.14 -37.59 -4.19
CA ASP A 24 5.36 -38.04 -5.34
C ASP A 24 4.63 -36.87 -6.01
N THR A 25 4.21 -35.88 -5.23
CA THR A 25 3.68 -34.61 -5.75
C THR A 25 4.70 -33.95 -6.68
N VAL A 26 5.98 -33.91 -6.31
CA VAL A 26 7.05 -33.31 -7.12
C VAL A 26 7.36 -34.11 -8.38
N ARG A 27 7.24 -35.43 -8.33
CA ARG A 27 7.64 -36.34 -9.43
C ARG A 27 6.56 -36.58 -10.48
N SER A 28 5.29 -36.39 -10.13
CA SER A 28 4.16 -36.68 -11.02
C SER A 28 3.39 -35.41 -11.34
N VAL A 29 3.25 -35.10 -12.64
CA VAL A 29 2.44 -33.98 -13.13
C VAL A 29 0.99 -34.11 -12.66
N LYS A 30 0.44 -35.32 -12.67
CA LYS A 30 -0.93 -35.59 -12.21
C LYS A 30 -1.08 -35.28 -10.71
N ALA A 31 -0.15 -35.74 -9.88
CA ALA A 31 -0.20 -35.49 -8.44
C ALA A 31 0.04 -34.02 -8.09
N SER A 32 0.94 -33.34 -8.82
CA SER A 32 1.12 -31.88 -8.74
C SER A 32 -0.17 -31.13 -9.08
N TRP A 33 -0.86 -31.56 -10.14
CA TRP A 33 -2.10 -30.94 -10.58
C TRP A 33 -3.25 -31.15 -9.59
N GLU A 34 -3.41 -32.35 -9.06
CA GLU A 34 -4.41 -32.66 -8.01
C GLU A 34 -4.15 -31.82 -6.75
N PHE A 35 -2.88 -31.72 -6.32
CA PHE A 35 -2.50 -30.85 -5.20
C PHE A 35 -2.81 -29.38 -5.48
N PHE A 36 -2.51 -28.90 -6.69
CA PHE A 36 -2.78 -27.52 -7.10
C PHE A 36 -4.28 -27.19 -7.10
N LEU A 37 -5.13 -28.08 -7.63
CA LEU A 37 -6.58 -27.91 -7.59
C LEU A 37 -7.11 -27.88 -6.16
N ALA A 38 -6.59 -28.75 -5.30
CA ALA A 38 -6.96 -28.76 -3.90
C ALA A 38 -6.48 -27.49 -3.16
N TRP A 39 -5.29 -26.99 -3.49
CA TRP A 39 -4.77 -25.72 -2.99
C TRP A 39 -5.68 -24.56 -3.42
N ILE A 40 -6.07 -24.46 -4.69
CA ILE A 40 -7.05 -23.46 -5.15
C ILE A 40 -8.35 -23.58 -4.35
N ARG A 41 -8.89 -24.79 -4.19
CA ARG A 41 -10.14 -25.00 -3.46
C ARG A 41 -10.08 -24.53 -1.99
N ILE A 42 -8.90 -24.58 -1.38
CA ILE A 42 -8.71 -24.10 0.00
C ILE A 42 -8.45 -22.59 0.03
N THR A 43 -7.72 -22.06 -0.94
CA THR A 43 -7.13 -20.72 -0.91
C THR A 43 -7.88 -19.69 -1.76
N TRP A 44 -8.88 -20.10 -2.56
CA TRP A 44 -9.59 -19.21 -3.48
C TRP A 44 -10.21 -17.99 -2.78
N PHE A 45 -10.70 -18.14 -1.55
CA PHE A 45 -11.32 -17.04 -0.82
C PHE A 45 -10.28 -15.97 -0.46
N ASP A 46 -9.09 -16.38 -0.01
CA ASP A 46 -7.99 -15.47 0.26
C ASP A 46 -7.53 -14.75 -1.01
N ILE A 47 -7.45 -15.46 -2.14
CA ILE A 47 -7.09 -14.87 -3.45
C ILE A 47 -8.15 -13.86 -3.88
N LEU A 48 -9.44 -14.19 -3.73
CA LEU A 48 -10.55 -13.31 -4.09
C LEU A 48 -10.52 -12.03 -3.25
N VAL A 49 -10.37 -12.15 -1.93
CA VAL A 49 -10.30 -11.00 -1.02
C VAL A 49 -9.09 -10.12 -1.34
N ASN A 50 -7.90 -10.71 -1.50
CA ASN A 50 -6.71 -9.95 -1.88
C ASN A 50 -6.88 -9.23 -3.22
N SER A 51 -7.46 -9.91 -4.22
CA SER A 51 -7.72 -9.32 -5.53
C SER A 51 -8.74 -8.18 -5.44
N ALA A 52 -9.79 -8.32 -4.62
CA ALA A 52 -10.78 -7.27 -4.39
C ALA A 52 -10.16 -6.05 -3.71
N ILE A 53 -9.32 -6.25 -2.69
CA ILE A 53 -8.58 -5.16 -2.01
C ILE A 53 -7.63 -4.46 -2.99
N GLY A 54 -6.88 -5.22 -3.79
CA GLY A 54 -5.98 -4.67 -4.81
C GLY A 54 -6.73 -3.86 -5.86
N GLY A 55 -7.85 -4.40 -6.37
CA GLY A 55 -8.73 -3.72 -7.32
C GLY A 55 -9.33 -2.43 -6.74
N ALA A 56 -9.84 -2.47 -5.50
CA ALA A 56 -10.35 -1.29 -4.81
C ALA A 56 -9.24 -0.24 -4.63
N SER A 57 -8.04 -0.65 -4.24
CA SER A 57 -6.89 0.24 -4.06
C SER A 57 -6.52 0.94 -5.37
N LEU A 58 -6.48 0.20 -6.48
CA LEU A 58 -6.19 0.74 -7.81
C LEU A 58 -7.30 1.68 -8.29
N GLY A 59 -8.57 1.33 -8.06
CA GLY A 59 -9.71 2.17 -8.40
C GLY A 59 -9.67 3.51 -7.67
N ILE A 60 -9.46 3.47 -6.34
CA ILE A 60 -9.34 4.68 -5.51
C ILE A 60 -8.13 5.52 -5.91
N TYR A 61 -6.98 4.88 -6.19
CA TYR A 61 -5.77 5.58 -6.63
C TYR A 61 -5.98 6.34 -7.94
N ASN A 62 -6.76 5.80 -8.88
CA ASN A 62 -7.03 6.45 -10.17
C ASN A 62 -8.20 7.46 -10.12
N ALA A 63 -9.09 7.35 -9.14
CA ALA A 63 -10.21 8.27 -8.96
C ALA A 63 -9.77 9.74 -8.77
N PRO A 64 -10.59 10.72 -9.20
CA PRO A 64 -10.31 12.13 -8.94
C PRO A 64 -10.26 12.44 -7.44
N LEU A 65 -9.50 13.47 -7.07
CA LEU A 65 -9.36 13.90 -5.68
C LEU A 65 -10.72 14.31 -5.10
N ALA A 66 -11.07 13.70 -3.95
CA ALA A 66 -12.35 13.94 -3.29
C ALA A 66 -12.37 15.29 -2.56
N ALA A 67 -11.22 15.75 -2.08
CA ALA A 67 -11.06 17.03 -1.41
C ALA A 67 -10.03 17.90 -2.15
N THR A 68 -10.38 19.17 -2.37
CA THR A 68 -9.44 20.19 -2.82
C THR A 68 -9.03 21.05 -1.62
N ARG A 69 -7.75 21.44 -1.58
CA ARG A 69 -7.21 22.29 -0.51
C ARG A 69 -6.81 23.63 -1.10
N ASN A 70 -6.95 24.67 -0.29
CA ASN A 70 -6.46 25.98 -0.68
C ASN A 70 -5.02 26.16 -0.20
N PHE A 71 -4.26 26.96 -0.95
CA PHE A 71 -2.93 27.38 -0.60
C PHE A 71 -2.82 28.90 -0.74
N PRO A 72 -2.03 29.57 0.12
CA PRO A 72 -1.85 31.00 0.04
C PRO A 72 -0.92 31.36 -1.13
N VAL A 73 -1.23 32.46 -1.81
CA VAL A 73 -0.40 33.04 -2.85
C VAL A 73 -0.31 34.55 -2.64
N THR A 74 0.90 35.08 -2.54
CA THR A 74 1.17 36.53 -2.49
C THR A 74 2.05 36.94 -3.67
N PHE A 75 1.46 37.66 -4.63
CA PHE A 75 2.21 38.36 -5.68
C PHE A 75 2.11 39.87 -5.43
N ASN A 76 2.64 40.34 -4.30
CA ASN A 76 2.73 41.77 -3.98
C ASN A 76 3.89 42.47 -4.73
N GLY A 77 4.47 41.84 -5.76
CA GLY A 77 5.68 42.32 -6.43
C GLY A 77 6.97 42.12 -5.63
N SER A 78 6.90 41.82 -4.32
CA SER A 78 8.07 41.56 -3.47
C SER A 78 8.74 40.21 -3.74
N GLY A 79 8.03 39.28 -4.37
CA GLY A 79 8.53 37.91 -4.62
C GLY A 79 8.47 36.99 -3.41
N ASP A 80 7.85 37.43 -2.31
CA ASP A 80 7.76 36.66 -1.08
C ASP A 80 6.85 35.43 -1.23
N ILE A 81 7.32 34.29 -0.73
CA ILE A 81 6.59 33.03 -0.73
C ILE A 81 6.01 32.80 0.67
N VAL A 82 4.67 32.81 0.81
CA VAL A 82 3.98 32.61 2.10
C VAL A 82 4.32 31.27 2.74
N TYR A 83 4.42 30.21 1.93
CA TYR A 83 4.78 28.86 2.38
C TYR A 83 6.01 28.32 1.64
N PRO A 84 7.22 28.70 2.07
CA PRO A 84 8.47 28.22 1.49
C PRO A 84 8.61 26.70 1.54
N GLN A 85 7.96 26.04 2.52
CA GLN A 85 7.98 24.58 2.64
C GLN A 85 7.38 23.85 1.44
N PHE A 86 6.60 24.52 0.60
CA PHE A 86 6.01 23.97 -0.63
C PHE A 86 6.69 24.48 -1.92
N ALA A 87 7.77 25.25 -1.80
CA ALA A 87 8.49 25.87 -2.90
C ALA A 87 9.81 25.18 -3.28
N TYR A 88 10.04 23.96 -2.79
CA TYR A 88 11.24 23.20 -3.19
C TYR A 88 11.17 22.80 -4.67
N PRO A 89 12.32 22.64 -5.35
CA PRO A 89 12.32 22.11 -6.70
C PRO A 89 11.84 20.65 -6.71
N ASP A 90 11.15 20.26 -7.78
CA ASP A 90 10.81 18.86 -8.03
C ASP A 90 12.08 18.06 -8.35
N ARG A 91 12.44 17.14 -7.46
CA ARG A 91 13.64 16.28 -7.58
C ARG A 91 13.31 14.86 -8.04
N GLY A 92 12.04 14.56 -8.34
CA GLY A 92 11.60 13.19 -8.62
C GLY A 92 11.72 12.26 -7.41
N TRP A 93 11.57 10.95 -7.67
CA TRP A 93 11.68 9.91 -6.63
C TRP A 93 13.09 9.33 -6.62
N ILE A 94 13.68 9.20 -5.43
CA ILE A 94 15.00 8.55 -5.26
C ILE A 94 14.88 7.04 -5.52
N ILE A 95 13.79 6.44 -5.02
CA ILE A 95 13.45 5.03 -5.22
C ILE A 95 12.10 5.01 -5.92
N ASP A 96 12.03 4.37 -7.07
CA ASP A 96 10.79 4.21 -7.80
C ASP A 96 9.75 3.44 -6.98
N THR A 97 8.48 3.81 -7.16
CA THR A 97 7.36 3.19 -6.44
C THR A 97 7.26 1.68 -6.71
N TRP A 98 7.48 1.25 -7.95
CA TRP A 98 7.45 -0.18 -8.31
C TRP A 98 8.58 -0.96 -7.64
N LEU A 99 9.80 -0.39 -7.61
CA LEU A 99 10.98 -1.02 -7.03
C LEU A 99 10.80 -1.14 -5.51
N SER A 100 10.27 -0.11 -4.86
CA SER A 100 9.96 -0.17 -3.43
C SER A 100 8.93 -1.24 -3.10
N ALA A 101 7.86 -1.36 -3.89
CA ALA A 101 6.85 -2.39 -3.67
C ALA A 101 7.45 -3.80 -3.87
N LEU A 102 8.28 -3.97 -4.90
CA LEU A 102 8.99 -5.22 -5.16
C LEU A 102 9.91 -5.61 -4.00
N LEU A 103 10.74 -4.68 -3.51
CA LEU A 103 11.66 -4.94 -2.39
C LEU A 103 10.89 -5.26 -1.09
N SER A 104 9.82 -4.53 -0.81
CA SER A 104 8.97 -4.76 0.36
C SER A 104 8.31 -6.13 0.35
N LEU A 105 8.01 -6.73 -0.81
CA LEU A 105 7.46 -8.09 -0.87
C LEU A 105 8.55 -9.15 -0.96
N LEU A 106 9.53 -8.96 -1.85
CA LEU A 106 10.54 -9.97 -2.17
C LEU A 106 11.43 -10.29 -0.98
N ILE A 107 11.89 -9.27 -0.23
CA ILE A 107 12.78 -9.50 0.91
C ILE A 107 12.09 -10.35 1.99
N PRO A 108 10.88 -10.01 2.48
CA PRO A 108 10.16 -10.87 3.40
C PRO A 108 9.85 -12.27 2.86
N ILE A 109 9.48 -12.42 1.58
CA ILE A 109 9.23 -13.75 0.98
C ILE A 109 10.49 -14.62 1.05
N VAL A 110 11.67 -14.06 0.70
CA VAL A 110 12.95 -14.77 0.81
C VAL A 110 13.21 -15.20 2.25
N VAL A 111 12.97 -14.32 3.23
CA VAL A 111 13.17 -14.68 4.64
C VAL A 111 12.18 -15.77 5.10
N ILE A 112 10.92 -15.71 4.69
CA ILE A 112 9.90 -16.75 4.97
C ILE A 112 10.34 -18.09 4.35
N LEU A 113 10.86 -18.10 3.13
CA LEU A 113 11.41 -19.29 2.48
C LEU A 113 12.59 -19.87 3.26
N LEU A 114 13.52 -19.03 3.72
CA LEU A 114 14.64 -19.47 4.56
C LEU A 114 14.15 -20.04 5.91
N ALA A 115 13.09 -19.50 6.50
CA ALA A 115 12.50 -20.04 7.73
C ALA A 115 11.98 -21.48 7.56
N GLN A 116 11.63 -21.89 6.34
CA GLN A 116 11.17 -23.25 6.05
C GLN A 116 12.24 -24.33 6.27
N PHE A 117 13.53 -23.97 6.34
CA PHE A 117 14.57 -24.93 6.75
C PHE A 117 14.33 -25.49 8.16
N ARG A 118 13.71 -24.70 9.05
CA ARG A 118 13.33 -25.11 10.41
C ARG A 118 11.88 -25.58 10.50
N VAL A 119 10.95 -24.87 9.87
CA VAL A 119 9.50 -25.14 9.99
C VAL A 119 9.07 -26.34 9.17
N LYS A 120 9.61 -26.50 7.96
CA LYS A 120 9.38 -27.63 7.04
C LYS A 120 7.89 -27.93 6.77
N ASN A 121 7.08 -26.89 6.57
CA ASN A 121 5.65 -27.06 6.30
C ASN A 121 5.19 -26.15 5.14
N ILE A 122 4.74 -26.77 4.05
CA ILE A 122 4.28 -26.04 2.86
C ILE A 122 3.06 -25.15 3.12
N TRP A 123 2.16 -25.59 4.00
CA TRP A 123 0.96 -24.83 4.35
C TRP A 123 1.33 -23.60 5.20
N ASP A 124 2.40 -23.71 5.98
CA ASP A 124 2.96 -22.59 6.69
C ASP A 124 3.60 -21.56 5.74
N LEU A 125 4.37 -22.03 4.76
CA LEU A 125 4.91 -21.18 3.70
C LEU A 125 3.79 -20.45 2.94
N ASN A 126 2.76 -21.18 2.53
CA ASN A 126 1.59 -20.62 1.85
C ASN A 126 0.93 -19.52 2.68
N ASN A 127 0.58 -19.82 3.93
CA ASN A 127 -0.12 -18.88 4.80
C ASN A 127 0.77 -17.67 5.14
N GLY A 128 2.08 -17.87 5.24
CA GLY A 128 3.06 -16.79 5.41
C GLY A 128 3.08 -15.84 4.21
N ILE A 129 3.13 -16.38 2.99
CA ILE A 129 3.15 -15.56 1.76
C ILE A 129 1.82 -14.84 1.55
N ILE A 130 0.69 -15.54 1.71
CA ILE A 130 -0.65 -14.95 1.52
C ILE A 130 -0.92 -13.89 2.58
N GLY A 131 -0.57 -14.14 3.84
CA GLY A 131 -0.72 -13.16 4.91
C GLY A 131 0.15 -11.92 4.69
N LEU A 132 1.36 -12.08 4.15
CA LEU A 132 2.21 -10.96 3.77
C LEU A 132 1.57 -10.12 2.67
N ILE A 133 1.09 -10.76 1.58
CA ILE A 133 0.40 -10.07 0.47
C ILE A 133 -0.83 -9.32 1.00
N PHE A 134 -1.60 -9.95 1.89
CA PHE A 134 -2.76 -9.34 2.51
C PHE A 134 -2.38 -8.13 3.37
N SER A 135 -1.34 -8.23 4.19
CA SER A 135 -0.86 -7.13 5.03
C SER A 135 -0.47 -5.90 4.20
N VAL A 136 0.31 -6.10 3.13
CA VAL A 136 0.72 -5.02 2.22
C VAL A 136 -0.46 -4.45 1.44
N SER A 137 -1.36 -5.31 0.95
CA SER A 137 -2.54 -4.88 0.19
C SER A 137 -3.49 -4.04 1.04
N LEU A 138 -3.75 -4.46 2.29
CA LEU A 138 -4.58 -3.72 3.23
C LEU A 138 -3.92 -2.39 3.62
N GLY A 139 -2.61 -2.39 3.89
CA GLY A 139 -1.84 -1.17 4.14
C GLY A 139 -1.95 -0.18 2.98
N THR A 140 -1.83 -0.68 1.74
CA THR A 140 -1.98 0.12 0.51
C THR A 140 -3.39 0.71 0.40
N LEU A 141 -4.44 -0.09 0.64
CA LEU A 141 -5.82 0.38 0.62
C LEU A 141 -6.03 1.55 1.60
N MET A 142 -5.60 1.37 2.85
CA MET A 142 -5.73 2.42 3.87
C MET A 142 -4.94 3.68 3.46
N GLN A 143 -3.74 3.52 2.92
CA GLN A 143 -2.91 4.63 2.47
C GLN A 143 -3.52 5.38 1.27
N VAL A 144 -4.08 4.70 0.26
CA VAL A 144 -4.72 5.40 -0.86
C VAL A 144 -5.99 6.12 -0.43
N VAL A 145 -6.78 5.51 0.47
CA VAL A 145 -7.96 6.16 1.07
C VAL A 145 -7.57 7.43 1.81
N ILE A 146 -6.56 7.36 2.69
CA ILE A 146 -6.10 8.52 3.46
C ILE A 146 -5.52 9.60 2.54
N LYS A 147 -4.76 9.21 1.50
CA LYS A 147 -4.22 10.16 0.50
C LYS A 147 -5.34 10.92 -0.22
N GLN A 148 -6.46 10.26 -0.49
CA GLN A 148 -7.57 10.85 -1.22
C GLN A 148 -8.47 11.74 -0.36
N LEU A 149 -8.66 11.37 0.91
CA LEU A 149 -9.53 12.07 1.85
C LEU A 149 -8.83 13.22 2.56
N ILE A 150 -7.66 12.93 3.13
CA ILE A 150 -6.87 13.91 3.86
C ILE A 150 -5.95 14.59 2.85
N GLY A 151 -5.03 13.83 2.26
CA GLY A 151 -4.04 14.36 1.32
C GLY A 151 -3.11 15.42 1.92
N GLY A 152 -2.42 16.16 1.06
CA GLY A 152 -1.52 17.24 1.48
C GLY A 152 -0.56 17.65 0.37
N PHE A 153 -0.13 18.90 0.38
CA PHE A 153 0.85 19.38 -0.58
C PHE A 153 2.22 18.77 -0.30
N ARG A 154 2.88 18.33 -1.37
CA ARG A 154 4.29 17.92 -1.30
C ARG A 154 5.19 19.16 -1.20
N PRO A 155 6.43 19.02 -0.73
CA PRO A 155 7.35 20.15 -0.61
C PRO A 155 7.65 20.86 -1.94
N TYR A 156 7.39 20.22 -3.08
CA TYR A 156 7.59 20.78 -4.42
C TYR A 156 6.29 21.22 -5.11
N PHE A 157 5.18 21.32 -4.36
CA PHE A 157 3.86 21.58 -4.93
C PHE A 157 3.81 22.89 -5.74
N LEU A 158 4.38 23.99 -5.24
CA LEU A 158 4.34 25.28 -5.94
C LEU A 158 5.14 25.24 -7.25
N ALA A 159 6.28 24.53 -7.26
CA ALA A 159 7.08 24.33 -8.45
C ALA A 159 6.33 23.54 -9.55
N VAL A 160 5.44 22.62 -9.16
CA VAL A 160 4.61 21.86 -10.10
C VAL A 160 3.35 22.62 -10.50
N CYS A 161 2.68 23.27 -9.54
CA CYS A 161 1.43 24.01 -9.77
C CYS A 161 1.64 25.20 -10.71
N MET A 162 2.74 25.94 -10.58
CA MET A 162 3.03 27.15 -11.35
C MET A 162 1.81 28.10 -11.32
N PRO A 163 1.47 28.65 -10.14
CA PRO A 163 0.20 29.35 -9.92
C PRO A 163 0.11 30.65 -10.73
N ASP A 164 -1.03 30.87 -11.37
CA ASP A 164 -1.35 32.09 -12.13
C ASP A 164 -2.71 32.65 -11.70
N ILE A 165 -2.69 33.78 -10.98
CA ILE A 165 -3.91 34.42 -10.45
C ILE A 165 -4.84 34.92 -11.55
N SER A 166 -4.33 35.24 -12.75
CA SER A 166 -5.20 35.70 -13.85
C SER A 166 -6.25 34.64 -14.24
N ARG A 167 -5.93 33.35 -13.99
CA ARG A 167 -6.84 32.23 -14.21
C ARG A 167 -7.95 32.14 -13.17
N ALA A 168 -7.82 32.78 -12.00
CA ALA A 168 -8.83 32.73 -10.94
C ALA A 168 -10.18 33.29 -11.38
N ALA A 169 -10.17 34.32 -12.25
CA ALA A 169 -11.39 34.93 -12.79
C ALA A 169 -12.10 34.03 -13.81
N ALA A 170 -11.33 33.27 -14.60
CA ALA A 170 -11.86 32.38 -15.65
C ALA A 170 -12.16 30.96 -15.16
N ASN A 171 -11.47 30.49 -14.11
CA ASN A 171 -11.56 29.14 -13.58
C ASN A 171 -11.84 29.17 -12.08
N ASN A 172 -13.13 29.13 -11.70
CA ASN A 172 -13.56 29.03 -10.31
C ASN A 172 -14.47 27.81 -10.11
N LYS A 173 -13.97 26.63 -10.48
CA LYS A 173 -14.75 25.39 -10.39
C LYS A 173 -15.03 25.02 -8.94
N THR A 174 -14.09 25.34 -8.05
CA THR A 174 -14.20 24.99 -6.63
C THR A 174 -14.92 26.07 -5.81
N GLY A 175 -15.07 27.29 -6.32
CA GLY A 175 -15.61 28.42 -5.53
C GLY A 175 -14.66 28.91 -4.43
N LEU A 176 -13.38 28.52 -4.48
CA LEU A 176 -12.41 28.70 -3.39
C LEU A 176 -11.22 29.57 -3.78
N ASN A 177 -11.35 30.37 -4.83
CA ASN A 177 -10.33 31.32 -5.25
C ASN A 177 -10.49 32.66 -4.55
N ALA A 178 -9.36 33.26 -4.16
CA ALA A 178 -9.30 34.53 -3.44
C ALA A 178 -10.15 34.54 -2.15
N VAL A 179 -10.14 33.45 -1.37
CA VAL A 179 -10.90 33.34 -0.12
C VAL A 179 -10.00 33.48 1.11
N GLY A 180 -10.58 33.47 2.32
CA GLY A 180 -9.84 33.48 3.58
C GLY A 180 -9.31 34.85 4.00
N PHE A 181 -8.40 34.86 4.98
CA PHE A 181 -7.81 36.09 5.50
C PHE A 181 -7.03 36.83 4.40
N GLN A 182 -7.31 38.12 4.20
CA GLN A 182 -6.75 38.94 3.12
C GLN A 182 -6.98 38.41 1.69
N GLN A 183 -7.90 37.45 1.49
CA GLN A 183 -8.26 36.89 0.18
C GLN A 183 -7.05 36.29 -0.58
N ILE A 184 -6.07 35.77 0.16
CA ILE A 184 -4.83 35.21 -0.43
C ILE A 184 -4.92 33.71 -0.71
N MET A 185 -6.02 33.04 -0.35
CA MET A 185 -6.15 31.59 -0.50
C MET A 185 -6.75 31.23 -1.85
N TYR A 186 -6.06 30.38 -2.60
CA TYR A 186 -6.47 29.91 -3.93
C TYR A 186 -6.53 28.39 -3.99
N SER A 187 -7.38 27.86 -4.87
CA SER A 187 -7.45 26.42 -5.12
C SER A 187 -6.51 26.02 -6.27
N VAL A 188 -6.44 24.73 -6.59
CA VAL A 188 -5.62 24.25 -7.72
C VAL A 188 -6.14 24.67 -9.10
N ASP A 189 -7.28 25.37 -9.17
CA ASP A 189 -7.83 25.90 -10.43
C ASP A 189 -6.92 26.95 -11.08
N ILE A 190 -6.04 27.59 -10.29
CA ILE A 190 -5.08 28.58 -10.78
C ILE A 190 -3.75 27.95 -11.26
N CYS A 191 -3.57 26.63 -11.10
CA CYS A 191 -2.36 25.96 -11.54
C CYS A 191 -2.31 25.87 -13.07
N THR A 192 -1.14 26.12 -13.67
CA THR A 192 -0.94 26.07 -15.13
C THR A 192 -0.38 24.73 -15.63
N GLN A 193 -0.10 23.80 -14.73
CA GLN A 193 0.43 22.47 -15.04
C GLN A 193 -0.42 21.70 -16.06
N PRO A 194 0.12 21.34 -17.24
CA PRO A 194 -0.61 20.53 -18.22
C PRO A 194 -0.81 19.07 -17.80
N ASP A 195 0.12 18.50 -17.02
CA ASP A 195 0.02 17.11 -16.56
C ASP A 195 -0.80 17.00 -15.25
N SER A 196 -2.04 16.55 -15.39
CA SER A 196 -2.96 16.36 -14.26
C SER A 196 -2.50 15.26 -13.29
N ALA A 197 -1.76 14.25 -13.76
CA ALA A 197 -1.21 13.20 -12.89
C ALA A 197 -0.05 13.76 -12.06
N LYS A 198 0.81 14.59 -12.66
CA LYS A 198 1.89 15.28 -11.93
C LYS A 198 1.32 16.22 -10.86
N LEU A 199 0.26 16.97 -11.19
CA LEU A 199 -0.42 17.85 -10.24
C LEU A 199 -1.10 17.05 -9.11
N LYS A 200 -1.82 15.97 -9.43
CA LYS A 200 -2.42 15.06 -8.45
C LYS A 200 -1.39 14.47 -7.50
N ASN A 201 -0.23 14.05 -8.03
CA ASN A 201 0.87 13.55 -7.23
C ASN A 201 1.40 14.62 -6.25
N ALA A 202 1.55 15.86 -6.72
CA ALA A 202 1.97 16.99 -5.90
C ALA A 202 0.96 17.35 -4.77
N MET A 203 -0.32 17.00 -4.94
CA MET A 203 -1.39 17.18 -3.94
C MET A 203 -1.57 16.00 -2.96
N THR A 204 -0.84 14.90 -3.13
CA THR A 204 -1.03 13.65 -2.36
C THR A 204 0.24 13.26 -1.59
N SER A 205 0.66 14.11 -0.64
CA SER A 205 1.86 13.87 0.16
C SER A 205 1.70 12.81 1.25
N PHE A 206 0.61 12.86 2.01
CA PHE A 206 0.45 12.04 3.22
C PHE A 206 -0.57 10.88 3.05
N PRO A 207 -0.27 9.67 3.58
CA PRO A 207 1.02 9.18 4.07
C PRO A 207 1.96 8.73 2.93
N SER A 208 3.23 8.44 3.23
CA SER A 208 4.20 7.91 2.26
C SER A 208 3.88 6.47 1.85
N GLY A 209 3.76 6.19 0.55
CA GLY A 209 3.45 4.83 0.07
C GLY A 209 4.60 3.85 0.27
N HIS A 210 5.84 4.28 0.02
CA HIS A 210 7.05 3.50 0.30
C HIS A 210 7.13 3.09 1.78
N SER A 211 6.88 4.05 2.68
CA SER A 211 6.94 3.81 4.13
C SER A 211 5.81 2.88 4.59
N THR A 212 4.59 3.07 4.08
CA THR A 212 3.46 2.17 4.40
C THR A 212 3.73 0.75 3.93
N ALA A 213 4.16 0.55 2.69
CA ALA A 213 4.42 -0.78 2.14
C ALA A 213 5.54 -1.50 2.91
N ALA A 214 6.64 -0.79 3.20
CA ALA A 214 7.73 -1.34 4.00
C ALA A 214 7.24 -1.68 5.42
N PHE A 215 6.57 -0.75 6.11
CA PHE A 215 6.09 -1.00 7.47
C PHE A 215 5.17 -2.23 7.52
N ALA A 216 4.16 -2.32 6.65
CA ALA A 216 3.25 -3.45 6.60
C ALA A 216 3.99 -4.79 6.40
N ALA A 217 4.91 -4.83 5.43
CA ALA A 217 5.63 -6.05 5.09
C ALA A 217 6.60 -6.51 6.19
N TYR A 218 7.41 -5.61 6.72
CA TYR A 218 8.43 -5.96 7.72
C TYR A 218 7.85 -6.20 9.11
N VAL A 219 6.76 -5.51 9.49
CA VAL A 219 6.04 -5.83 10.72
C VAL A 219 5.37 -7.20 10.61
N TYR A 220 4.75 -7.53 9.48
CA TYR A 220 4.22 -8.87 9.25
C TYR A 220 5.32 -9.93 9.35
N LEU A 221 6.47 -9.70 8.70
CA LEU A 221 7.62 -10.60 8.78
C LEU A 221 8.10 -10.80 10.22
N PHE A 222 8.21 -9.72 10.99
CA PHE A 222 8.59 -9.77 12.39
C PHE A 222 7.63 -10.65 13.20
N LEU A 223 6.31 -10.46 13.03
CA LEU A 223 5.29 -11.26 13.72
C LEU A 223 5.34 -12.73 13.29
N TYR A 224 5.52 -12.99 11.99
CA TYR A 224 5.66 -14.34 11.44
C TYR A 224 6.86 -15.07 12.05
N LEU A 225 8.04 -14.46 12.05
CA LEU A 225 9.26 -15.06 12.62
C LEU A 225 9.11 -15.34 14.11
N ASN A 226 8.50 -14.42 14.86
CA ASN A 226 8.22 -14.63 16.27
C ASN A 226 7.28 -15.81 16.53
N ALA A 227 6.22 -15.94 15.73
CA ALA A 227 5.26 -17.04 15.87
C ALA A 227 5.87 -18.41 15.52
N LYS A 228 6.78 -18.48 14.55
CA LYS A 228 7.31 -19.76 14.04
C LYS A 228 8.62 -20.19 14.65
N LEU A 229 9.50 -19.24 14.99
CA LEU A 229 10.84 -19.53 15.50
C LEU A 229 10.99 -19.19 16.98
N LYS A 230 9.98 -18.59 17.62
CA LYS A 230 9.98 -18.21 19.05
C LYS A 230 11.19 -17.34 19.46
N VAL A 231 11.63 -16.47 18.57
CA VAL A 231 12.86 -15.65 18.72
C VAL A 231 12.82 -14.79 20.00
N LEU A 232 11.65 -14.28 20.41
CA LEU A 232 11.49 -13.47 21.62
C LEU A 232 11.02 -14.25 22.86
N ILE A 233 10.52 -15.48 22.69
CA ILE A 233 10.00 -16.32 23.79
C ILE A 233 10.95 -17.49 23.98
N THR A 234 12.17 -17.18 24.40
CA THR A 234 13.17 -18.16 24.83
C THR A 234 13.56 -17.80 26.26
N GLY A 235 12.71 -18.18 27.22
CA GLY A 235 12.94 -17.83 28.63
C GLY A 235 11.87 -18.24 29.65
N MET A 236 10.98 -19.19 29.33
CA MET A 236 10.06 -19.77 30.31
C MET A 236 9.99 -21.29 30.12
N THR A 237 11.08 -21.96 30.47
CA THR A 237 11.14 -23.40 30.78
C THR A 237 12.19 -23.59 31.84
#